data_AF-A0A7K9JEN3-F1
#
_entry.id   AF-A0A7K9JEN3-F1
#
_cell.length_a   1.000
_cell.length_b   1.000
_cell.length_c   1.000
_cell.angle_alpha   90.00
_cell.angle_beta   90.00
_cell.angle_gamma   90.00
#
_symmetry.space_group_name_H-M   'P 1'
#
loop_
_entity.id
_entity.type
_entity.pdbx_description
1 polymer ?
#
loop_
_entity_poly.entity_id
_entity_poly.type
_entity_poly.pdbx_seq_one_letter_code
_entity_poly.pdbx_strand_id
1 'polypeptide(L)'
;GYDGWDFLSFDPGSRRFLAADDAAQVTTRRWNSDGVIMEQYTNYLEHICPEWLQKYVGYGQEALERKEPPAVHVSGKEEFGTLILSCHAYGFYPKAIVVSWMKGDEIRDQDTEWGGIVPNSDGTFHTWARIEARPEEREQYRCRVEHPGMLEPGIFAWEPESGRNLTLVVAVSLIAAILVLLIGFIVWKHQSGKKQNYGYSRPAGKDVGTNGSTTGTE
;
A
#
# COMPACT_ATOMS: atom_id res chain seq x y z
N GLY A 1 21.81 -33.37 3.65
CA GLY A 1 20.75 -34.36 3.45
C GLY A 1 20.91 -35.08 2.11
N TYR A 2 20.09 -36.10 1.87
CA TYR A 2 19.96 -36.88 0.64
C TYR A 2 18.46 -37.11 0.39
N ASP A 3 17.97 -36.86 -0.82
CA ASP A 3 16.53 -36.96 -1.18
C ASP A 3 15.58 -36.20 -0.23
N GLY A 4 16.02 -35.05 0.28
CA GLY A 4 15.24 -34.22 1.22
C GLY A 4 15.26 -34.70 2.67
N TRP A 5 15.96 -35.79 2.98
CA TRP A 5 16.11 -36.34 4.32
C TRP A 5 17.49 -36.05 4.90
N ASP A 6 17.57 -35.98 6.23
CA ASP A 6 18.85 -35.93 6.92
C ASP A 6 19.62 -37.22 6.67
N PHE A 7 20.92 -37.09 6.43
CA PHE A 7 21.78 -38.22 6.06
C PHE A 7 23.05 -38.23 6.91
N LEU A 8 23.74 -37.09 6.95
CA LEU A 8 24.99 -36.90 7.67
C LEU A 8 25.05 -35.45 8.19
N SER A 9 25.54 -35.27 9.42
CA SER A 9 25.84 -33.95 9.99
C SER A 9 27.24 -33.94 10.60
N PHE A 10 27.84 -32.77 10.76
CA PHE A 10 29.08 -32.60 11.52
C PHE A 10 28.75 -31.89 12.83
N ASP A 11 29.13 -32.48 13.95
CA ASP A 11 28.99 -31.89 15.27
C ASP A 11 30.28 -31.13 15.65
N PRO A 12 30.25 -29.79 15.75
CA PRO A 12 31.42 -29.00 16.13
C PRO A 12 31.91 -29.31 17.56
N GLY A 13 31.01 -29.74 18.46
CA GLY A 13 31.35 -30.00 19.86
C GLY A 13 32.24 -31.24 20.03
N SER A 14 31.84 -32.36 19.42
CA SER A 14 32.64 -33.60 19.42
C SER A 14 33.63 -33.70 18.26
N ARG A 15 33.59 -32.74 17.32
CA ARG A 15 34.39 -32.68 16.08
C ARG A 15 34.31 -33.96 15.26
N ARG A 16 33.09 -34.49 15.13
CA ARG A 16 32.81 -35.74 14.43
C ARG A 16 31.60 -35.63 13.54
N PHE A 17 31.60 -36.43 12.50
CA PHE A 17 30.41 -36.68 11.70
C PHE A 17 29.48 -37.64 12.43
N LEU A 18 28.18 -37.35 12.35
CA LEU A 18 27.08 -38.14 12.89
C LEU A 18 26.21 -38.62 11.73
N ALA A 19 26.00 -39.94 11.67
CA ALA A 19 25.07 -40.54 10.73
C ALA A 19 23.63 -40.30 11.21
N ALA A 20 22.79 -39.71 10.37
CA ALA A 20 21.35 -39.65 10.60
C ALA A 20 20.61 -40.86 10.00
N ASP A 21 21.27 -41.57 9.07
CA ASP A 21 20.75 -42.76 8.39
C ASP A 21 21.78 -43.90 8.40
N ASP A 22 21.33 -45.15 8.42
CA ASP A 22 22.20 -46.32 8.47
C ASP A 22 23.12 -46.43 7.24
N ALA A 23 22.65 -46.01 6.06
CA ALA A 23 23.47 -45.98 4.86
C ALA A 23 24.61 -44.94 4.96
N ALA A 24 24.47 -43.92 5.81
CA ALA A 24 25.52 -42.94 6.06
C ALA A 24 26.63 -43.45 7.00
N GLN A 25 26.45 -44.58 7.69
CA GLN A 25 27.44 -45.09 8.65
C GLN A 25 28.79 -45.39 8.00
N VAL A 26 28.81 -45.91 6.77
CA VAL A 26 30.06 -46.22 6.05
C VAL A 26 30.84 -44.93 5.78
N THR A 27 30.18 -43.90 5.26
CA THR A 27 30.79 -42.57 5.02
C THR A 27 31.27 -41.95 6.33
N THR A 28 30.44 -42.01 7.37
CA THR A 28 30.76 -41.49 8.70
C THR A 28 32.04 -42.10 9.27
N ARG A 29 32.17 -43.44 9.25
CA ARG A 29 33.36 -44.13 9.74
C ARG A 29 34.60 -43.74 8.94
N ARG A 30 34.46 -43.63 7.61
CA ARG A 30 35.57 -43.20 6.74
C ARG A 30 36.04 -41.79 7.06
N TRP A 31 35.13 -40.83 7.14
CA TRP A 31 35.47 -39.43 7.39
C TRP A 31 35.97 -39.18 8.82
N ASN A 32 35.39 -39.86 9.81
CA ASN A 32 35.88 -39.78 11.19
C ASN A 32 37.23 -40.47 11.40
N SER A 33 37.67 -41.33 10.47
CA SER A 33 39.01 -41.92 10.48
C SER A 33 40.05 -41.06 9.76
N ASP A 34 39.60 -40.03 9.04
CA ASP A 34 40.46 -39.10 8.30
C ASP A 34 40.62 -37.80 9.11
N GLY A 35 41.75 -37.67 9.79
CA GLY A 35 42.05 -36.48 10.61
C GLY A 35 42.04 -35.17 9.82
N VAL A 36 42.41 -35.21 8.53
CA VAL A 36 42.47 -34.01 7.68
C VAL A 36 41.06 -33.50 7.40
N ILE A 37 40.12 -34.39 7.11
CA ILE A 37 38.71 -33.99 6.87
C ILE A 37 38.13 -33.35 8.14
N MET A 38 38.29 -33.98 9.30
CA MET A 38 37.76 -33.43 10.55
C MET A 38 38.38 -32.07 10.89
N GLU A 39 39.68 -31.91 10.71
CA GLU A 39 40.38 -30.65 10.93
C GLU A 39 39.92 -29.55 9.97
N GLN A 40 39.73 -29.87 8.68
CA GLN A 40 39.22 -28.92 7.69
C GLN A 40 37.83 -28.38 8.05
N TYR A 41 36.89 -29.27 8.41
CA TYR A 41 35.53 -28.85 8.82
C TYR A 41 35.55 -28.06 10.12
N THR A 42 36.37 -28.47 11.09
CA THR A 42 36.55 -27.75 12.35
C THR A 42 37.07 -26.34 12.09
N ASN A 43 38.18 -26.21 11.35
CA ASN A 43 38.78 -24.91 11.00
C ASN A 43 37.83 -24.03 10.19
N TYR A 44 37.06 -24.62 9.27
CA TYR A 44 36.08 -23.87 8.51
C TYR A 44 34.98 -23.31 9.42
N LEU A 45 34.39 -24.12 10.30
CA LEU A 45 33.28 -23.68 11.14
C LEU A 45 33.71 -22.78 12.31
N GLU A 46 34.87 -23.04 12.91
CA GLU A 46 35.37 -22.26 14.06
C GLU A 46 36.02 -20.92 13.65
N HIS A 47 36.58 -20.83 12.44
CA HIS A 47 37.38 -19.66 12.03
C HIS A 47 36.91 -19.03 10.72
N ILE A 48 36.91 -19.80 9.62
CA ILE A 48 36.66 -19.23 8.29
C ILE A 48 35.22 -18.72 8.18
N CYS A 49 34.24 -19.55 8.52
CA CYS A 49 32.82 -19.23 8.44
C CYS A 49 32.45 -17.95 9.23
N PRO A 50 32.80 -17.80 10.52
CA PRO A 50 32.49 -16.58 11.26
C PRO A 50 33.24 -15.35 10.75
N GLU A 51 34.49 -15.49 10.30
CA GLU A 51 35.25 -14.37 9.71
C GLU A 51 34.57 -13.86 8.43
N TRP A 52 34.22 -14.76 7.51
CA TRP A 52 33.51 -14.41 6.28
C TRP A 52 32.11 -13.88 6.57
N LEU A 53 31.40 -14.44 7.56
CA LEU A 53 30.09 -13.94 7.97
C LEU A 53 30.18 -12.49 8.46
N GLN A 54 31.13 -12.17 9.34
CA GLN A 54 31.34 -10.80 9.82
C GLN A 54 31.66 -9.84 8.67
N LYS A 55 32.50 -10.28 7.73
CA LYS A 55 32.84 -9.50 6.53
C LYS A 55 31.62 -9.20 5.67
N TYR A 56 30.77 -10.20 5.41
CA TYR A 56 29.57 -10.02 4.59
C TYR A 56 28.47 -9.23 5.31
N VAL A 57 28.35 -9.36 6.63
CA VAL A 57 27.48 -8.48 7.42
C VAL A 57 27.93 -7.02 7.28
N GLY A 58 29.24 -6.76 7.31
CA GLY A 58 29.78 -5.42 7.06
C GLY A 58 29.48 -4.92 5.65
N TYR A 59 29.65 -5.75 4.62
CA TYR A 59 29.36 -5.36 3.23
C TYR A 59 27.86 -5.16 2.97
N GLY A 60 27.01 -5.93 3.63
CA GLY A 60 25.56 -5.92 3.45
C GLY A 60 24.81 -5.10 4.49
N GLN A 61 25.49 -4.28 5.30
CA GLN A 61 24.87 -3.60 6.43
C GLN A 61 23.64 -2.79 6.02
N GLU A 62 23.72 -2.01 4.93
CA GLU A 62 22.60 -1.24 4.41
C GLU A 62 21.39 -2.13 4.07
N ALA A 63 21.64 -3.28 3.43
CA ALA A 63 20.58 -4.22 3.09
C ALA A 63 19.99 -4.92 4.33
N LEU A 64 20.81 -5.21 5.35
CA LEU A 64 20.38 -5.83 6.60
C LEU A 64 19.58 -4.87 7.50
N GLU A 65 19.94 -3.59 7.48
CA GLU A 65 19.24 -2.52 8.21
C GLU A 65 18.05 -1.94 7.45
N ARG A 66 17.94 -2.26 6.15
CA ARG A 66 16.82 -1.87 5.30
C ARG A 66 15.51 -2.26 5.95
N LYS A 67 14.59 -1.29 5.99
CA LYS A 67 13.24 -1.46 6.51
C LYS A 67 12.26 -0.81 5.56
N GLU A 68 11.38 -1.62 5.00
CA GLU A 68 10.27 -1.18 4.17
C GLU A 68 8.98 -1.60 4.85
N PRO A 69 8.15 -0.65 5.33
CA PRO A 69 6.88 -0.97 5.95
C PRO A 69 5.89 -1.53 4.91
N PRO A 70 4.96 -2.40 5.31
CA PRO A 70 3.96 -2.94 4.39
C PRO A 70 2.97 -1.86 3.94
N ALA A 71 2.66 -1.87 2.64
CA ALA A 71 1.43 -1.27 2.16
C ALA A 71 0.27 -2.22 2.48
N VAL A 72 -0.62 -1.81 3.39
CA VAL A 72 -1.73 -2.63 3.87
C VAL A 72 -3.03 -2.25 3.17
N HIS A 73 -3.73 -3.25 2.65
CA HIS A 73 -5.05 -3.09 2.04
C HIS A 73 -6.04 -4.05 2.68
N VAL A 74 -7.17 -3.50 3.16
CA VAL A 74 -8.24 -4.29 3.77
C VAL A 74 -9.47 -4.22 2.88
N SER A 75 -9.99 -5.38 2.51
CA SER A 75 -11.18 -5.52 1.68
C SER A 75 -12.18 -6.50 2.31
N GLY A 76 -13.43 -6.42 1.87
CA GLY A 76 -14.50 -7.32 2.29
C GLY A 76 -15.33 -7.78 1.11
N LYS A 77 -15.72 -9.05 1.10
CA LYS A 77 -16.61 -9.64 0.11
C LYS A 77 -17.73 -10.38 0.82
N GLU A 78 -18.97 -10.02 0.50
CA GLU A 78 -20.16 -10.72 0.99
C GLU A 78 -20.53 -11.85 0.03
N GLU A 79 -20.70 -13.06 0.55
CA GLU A 79 -21.02 -14.26 -0.23
C GLU A 79 -21.93 -15.19 0.59
N PHE A 80 -23.11 -15.50 0.05
CA PHE A 80 -24.13 -16.37 0.69
C PHE A 80 -24.50 -16.01 2.15
N GLY A 81 -24.48 -14.72 2.50
CA GLY A 81 -24.81 -14.23 3.85
C GLY A 81 -23.63 -14.24 4.83
N THR A 82 -22.43 -14.64 4.38
CA THR A 82 -21.18 -14.53 5.14
C THR A 82 -20.35 -13.38 4.58
N LEU A 83 -19.72 -12.60 5.46
CA LEU A 83 -18.77 -11.57 5.08
C LEU A 83 -17.35 -12.10 5.24
N ILE A 84 -16.61 -12.17 4.14
CA ILE A 84 -15.20 -12.54 4.12
C ILE A 84 -14.36 -11.26 4.13
N LEU A 85 -13.63 -11.03 5.22
CA LEU A 85 -12.69 -9.91 5.33
C LEU A 85 -11.29 -10.38 4.98
N SER A 86 -10.57 -9.64 4.14
CA SER A 86 -9.21 -9.95 3.71
C SER A 86 -8.29 -8.77 3.96
N CYS A 87 -7.17 -9.00 4.64
CA CYS A 87 -6.11 -8.04 4.90
C CYS A 87 -4.85 -8.47 4.16
N HIS A 88 -4.40 -7.65 3.23
CA HIS A 88 -3.20 -7.91 2.43
C HIS A 88 -2.09 -6.95 2.83
N ALA A 89 -0.87 -7.46 2.99
CA ALA A 89 0.33 -6.68 3.25
C ALA A 89 1.32 -6.88 2.09
N TYR A 90 1.73 -5.79 1.45
CA TYR A 90 2.58 -5.81 0.26
C TYR A 90 3.87 -5.01 0.47
N GLY A 91 4.92 -5.38 -0.25
CA GLY A 91 6.12 -4.55 -0.41
C GLY A 91 6.96 -4.39 0.85
N PHE A 92 6.87 -5.33 1.81
CA PHE A 92 7.56 -5.18 3.08
C PHE A 92 8.91 -5.90 3.13
N TYR A 93 9.84 -5.37 3.92
CA TYR A 93 11.13 -5.97 4.24
C TYR A 93 11.59 -5.51 5.64
N PRO A 94 12.09 -6.38 6.53
CA PRO A 94 12.44 -7.79 6.33
C PRO A 94 11.21 -8.71 6.29
N LYS A 95 11.46 -10.02 6.03
CA LYS A 95 10.42 -11.07 5.93
C LYS A 95 9.55 -11.21 7.19
N ALA A 96 10.09 -10.91 8.37
CA ALA A 96 9.37 -11.05 9.63
C ALA A 96 8.22 -10.03 9.72
N ILE A 97 6.98 -10.52 9.82
CA ILE A 97 5.75 -9.75 9.93
C ILE A 97 4.73 -10.55 10.75
N VAL A 98 3.85 -9.87 11.48
CA VAL A 98 2.65 -10.45 12.09
C VAL A 98 1.43 -9.74 11.52
N VAL A 99 0.46 -10.50 11.02
CA VAL A 99 -0.82 -9.98 10.51
C VAL A 99 -1.91 -10.75 11.24
N SER A 100 -2.73 -10.07 12.04
CA SER A 100 -3.79 -10.72 12.83
C SER A 100 -5.12 -9.97 12.67
N TRP A 101 -6.22 -10.70 12.73
CA TRP A 101 -7.54 -10.08 12.86
C TRP A 101 -7.89 -9.88 14.33
N MET A 102 -8.53 -8.75 14.62
CA MET A 102 -9.06 -8.42 15.94
C MET A 102 -10.57 -8.21 15.84
N LYS A 103 -11.30 -8.60 16.88
CA LYS A 103 -12.70 -8.20 17.10
C LYS A 103 -12.75 -7.42 18.41
N GLY A 104 -12.95 -6.10 18.31
CA GLY A 104 -12.65 -5.22 19.45
C GLY A 104 -11.16 -5.28 19.81
N ASP A 105 -10.85 -5.68 21.05
CA ASP A 105 -9.46 -5.80 21.54
C ASP A 105 -8.92 -7.24 21.51
N GLU A 106 -9.75 -8.22 21.11
CA GLU A 106 -9.38 -9.63 21.11
C GLU A 106 -8.82 -10.08 19.75
N ILE A 107 -7.64 -10.69 19.76
CA ILE A 107 -7.01 -11.32 18.61
C ILE A 107 -7.74 -12.62 18.25
N ARG A 108 -8.11 -12.80 16.97
CA ARG A 108 -8.91 -13.91 16.45
C ARG A 108 -8.07 -14.85 15.58
N ASP A 109 -6.88 -15.22 16.07
CA ASP A 109 -5.95 -16.08 15.33
C ASP A 109 -6.55 -17.48 15.04
N GLN A 110 -7.38 -18.04 15.92
CA GLN A 110 -7.97 -19.37 15.72
C GLN A 110 -8.93 -19.44 14.52
N ASP A 111 -9.54 -18.32 14.15
CA ASP A 111 -10.52 -18.21 13.06
C ASP A 111 -9.92 -17.53 11.83
N THR A 112 -8.64 -17.17 11.88
CA THR A 112 -7.95 -16.49 10.79
C THR A 112 -7.29 -17.52 9.89
N GLU A 113 -7.41 -17.33 8.59
CA GLU A 113 -6.65 -18.04 7.56
C GLU A 113 -5.51 -17.16 7.07
N TRP A 114 -4.30 -17.71 6.97
CA TRP A 114 -3.14 -16.97 6.47
C TRP A 114 -2.60 -17.55 5.18
N GLY A 115 -2.20 -16.65 4.28
CA GLY A 115 -1.32 -16.98 3.18
C GLY A 115 0.12 -17.10 3.63
N GLY A 116 0.89 -17.96 2.96
CA GLY A 116 2.34 -17.97 3.10
C GLY A 116 2.96 -16.60 2.77
N ILE A 117 4.14 -16.32 3.33
CA ILE A 117 4.92 -15.13 2.98
C ILE A 117 5.67 -15.42 1.68
N VAL A 118 5.31 -14.72 0.61
CA VAL A 118 5.85 -14.94 -0.74
C VAL A 118 6.82 -13.81 -1.09
N PRO A 119 8.01 -14.11 -1.65
CA PRO A 119 8.96 -13.10 -2.08
C PRO A 119 8.56 -12.45 -3.42
N ASN A 120 8.87 -11.17 -3.55
CA ASN A 120 8.75 -10.40 -4.79
C ASN A 120 10.12 -10.28 -5.49
N SER A 121 10.13 -9.91 -6.77
CA SER A 121 11.36 -9.76 -7.56
C SER A 121 12.25 -8.58 -7.15
N ASP A 122 11.70 -7.62 -6.42
CA ASP A 122 12.41 -6.46 -5.85
C ASP A 122 13.03 -6.75 -4.46
N GLY A 123 12.94 -8.00 -4.00
CA GLY A 123 13.45 -8.43 -2.70
C GLY A 123 12.53 -8.11 -1.52
N THR A 124 11.35 -7.53 -1.75
CA THR A 124 10.30 -7.39 -0.73
C THR A 124 9.45 -8.65 -0.62
N PHE A 125 8.47 -8.64 0.28
CA PHE A 125 7.55 -9.75 0.49
C PHE A 125 6.09 -9.30 0.40
N HIS A 126 5.20 -10.27 0.19
CA HIS A 126 3.77 -10.09 0.38
C HIS A 126 3.17 -11.24 1.20
N THR A 127 2.09 -10.96 1.92
CA THR A 127 1.28 -11.96 2.64
C THR A 127 -0.16 -11.47 2.79
N TRP A 128 -1.05 -12.30 3.32
CA TRP A 128 -2.43 -11.95 3.57
C TRP A 128 -3.02 -12.76 4.74
N ALA A 129 -4.06 -12.20 5.36
CA ALA A 129 -4.86 -12.85 6.40
C ALA A 129 -6.36 -12.63 6.12
N ARG A 130 -7.17 -13.68 6.24
CA ARG A 130 -8.60 -13.67 5.98
C ARG A 130 -9.38 -14.18 7.19
N ILE A 131 -10.56 -13.63 7.42
CA ILE A 131 -11.47 -14.11 8.45
C ILE A 131 -12.91 -14.07 7.94
N GLU A 132 -13.70 -15.04 8.35
CA GLU A 132 -15.15 -15.02 8.17
C GLU A 132 -15.81 -14.25 9.31
N ALA A 133 -16.70 -13.34 8.96
CA ALA A 133 -17.46 -12.52 9.87
C ALA A 133 -18.93 -12.48 9.46
N ARG A 134 -19.78 -12.04 10.38
CA ARG A 134 -21.16 -11.68 10.04
C ARG A 134 -21.21 -10.26 9.50
N PRO A 135 -22.02 -9.96 8.46
CA PRO A 135 -22.13 -8.61 7.92
C PRO A 135 -22.45 -7.54 8.96
N GLU A 136 -23.32 -7.84 9.93
CA GLU A 136 -23.71 -6.94 11.01
C GLU A 136 -22.60 -6.65 12.03
N GLU A 137 -21.58 -7.51 12.11
CA GLU A 137 -20.44 -7.36 13.03
C GLU A 137 -19.23 -6.71 12.37
N ARG A 138 -19.30 -6.41 11.07
CA ARG A 138 -18.22 -5.85 10.24
C ARG A 138 -17.39 -4.78 10.95
N GLU A 139 -18.06 -3.78 11.53
CA GLU A 139 -17.40 -2.61 12.12
C GLU A 139 -16.56 -2.93 13.36
N GLN A 140 -16.75 -4.11 13.96
CA GLN A 140 -15.99 -4.58 15.12
C GLN A 140 -14.64 -5.17 14.72
N TYR A 141 -14.46 -5.53 13.45
CA TYR A 141 -13.25 -6.18 12.96
C TYR A 141 -12.20 -5.17 12.51
N ARG A 142 -10.96 -5.43 12.90
CA ARG A 142 -9.77 -4.65 12.52
C ARG A 142 -8.62 -5.59 12.19
N CYS A 143 -7.86 -5.29 11.16
CA CYS A 143 -6.59 -5.96 10.87
C CYS A 143 -5.46 -5.26 11.62
N ARG A 144 -4.73 -6.00 12.44
CA ARG A 144 -3.52 -5.54 13.12
C ARG A 144 -2.29 -6.07 12.38
N VAL A 145 -1.38 -5.18 12.03
CA VAL A 145 -0.11 -5.52 11.37
C VAL A 145 1.05 -5.04 12.23
N GLU A 146 2.00 -5.91 12.50
CA GLU A 146 3.25 -5.60 13.18
C GLU A 146 4.43 -5.95 12.29
N HIS A 147 5.30 -4.97 12.08
CA HIS A 147 6.45 -5.13 11.20
C HIS A 147 7.62 -4.26 11.70
N PRO A 148 8.88 -4.72 11.65
CA PRO A 148 10.03 -3.95 12.12
C PRO A 148 10.26 -2.60 11.44
N GLY A 149 9.65 -2.37 10.27
CA GLY A 149 9.65 -1.11 9.54
C GLY A 149 8.58 -0.12 9.98
N MET A 150 7.72 -0.49 10.94
CA MET A 150 6.71 0.40 11.54
C MET A 150 7.10 0.75 12.98
N LEU A 151 6.81 1.99 13.40
CA LEU A 151 7.07 2.45 14.77
C LEU A 151 6.10 1.82 15.78
N GLU A 152 4.84 1.69 15.36
CA GLU A 152 3.76 1.10 16.13
C GLU A 152 2.98 0.09 15.28
N PRO A 153 2.26 -0.86 15.89
CA PRO A 153 1.33 -1.72 15.17
C PRO A 153 0.29 -0.92 14.38
N GLY A 154 0.16 -1.22 13.09
CA GLY A 154 -0.86 -0.59 12.24
C GLY A 154 -2.21 -1.28 12.43
N ILE A 155 -3.27 -0.50 12.69
CA ILE A 155 -4.65 -1.00 12.82
C ILE A 155 -5.48 -0.49 11.66
N PHE A 156 -5.99 -1.42 10.84
CA PHE A 156 -6.68 -1.12 9.59
C PHE A 156 -8.11 -1.66 9.62
N ALA A 157 -9.06 -0.85 9.16
CA ALA A 157 -10.46 -1.24 9.01
C ALA A 157 -10.80 -1.42 7.52
N TRP A 158 -11.80 -2.25 7.22
CA TRP A 158 -12.37 -2.26 5.88
C TRP A 158 -13.29 -1.04 5.69
N GLU A 159 -12.85 -0.08 4.90
CA GLU A 159 -13.72 0.99 4.41
C GLU A 159 -14.41 0.51 3.12
N PRO A 160 -15.76 0.56 3.04
CA PRO A 160 -16.41 0.27 1.78
C PRO A 160 -15.97 1.34 0.80
N GLU A 161 -15.72 0.96 -0.46
CA GLU A 161 -15.53 1.91 -1.54
C GLU A 161 -16.67 2.93 -1.46
N SER A 162 -16.38 4.12 -0.92
CA SER A 162 -17.24 5.27 -1.04
C SER A 162 -17.21 5.55 -2.54
N GLY A 163 -18.17 4.97 -3.26
CA GLY A 163 -18.61 5.50 -4.54
C GLY A 163 -19.05 6.92 -4.26
N ARG A 164 -18.10 7.85 -4.21
CA ARG A 164 -18.30 9.28 -4.00
C ARG A 164 -19.32 9.65 -5.04
N ASN A 165 -20.57 9.82 -4.61
CA ASN A 165 -21.78 9.76 -5.44
C ASN A 165 -21.60 10.50 -6.77
N LEU A 166 -21.04 9.83 -7.77
CA LEU A 166 -20.74 10.44 -9.07
C LEU A 166 -22.07 10.88 -9.68
N THR A 167 -23.11 10.09 -9.43
CA THR A 167 -24.53 10.41 -9.65
C THR A 167 -24.98 11.71 -8.99
N LEU A 168 -24.69 11.96 -7.71
CA LEU A 168 -25.06 13.23 -7.05
C LEU A 168 -24.25 14.41 -7.60
N VAL A 169 -22.94 14.25 -7.83
CA VAL A 169 -22.10 15.33 -8.38
C VAL A 169 -22.55 15.69 -9.79
N VAL A 170 -22.83 14.70 -10.63
CA VAL A 170 -23.35 14.90 -12.00
C VAL A 170 -24.74 15.52 -11.96
N ALA A 171 -25.64 15.05 -11.09
CA ALA A 171 -26.99 15.60 -10.95
C ALA A 171 -26.98 17.07 -10.50
N VAL A 172 -26.19 17.41 -9.47
CA VAL A 172 -26.06 18.80 -8.99
C VAL A 172 -25.49 19.71 -10.07
N SER A 173 -24.49 19.23 -10.83
CA SER A 173 -23.88 19.99 -11.93
C SER A 173 -24.88 20.27 -13.06
N LEU A 174 -25.71 19.28 -13.43
CA LEU A 174 -26.75 19.44 -14.45
C LEU A 174 -27.83 20.43 -14.02
N ILE A 175 -28.30 20.34 -12.77
CA ILE A 175 -29.33 21.25 -12.23
C ILE A 175 -28.80 22.69 -12.22
N ALA A 176 -27.56 22.90 -11.77
CA ALA A 176 -26.94 24.23 -11.76
C ALA A 176 -26.83 24.82 -13.17
N ALA A 177 -26.44 24.03 -14.17
CA ALA A 177 -26.36 24.47 -15.56
C ALA A 177 -27.72 24.90 -16.12
N ILE A 178 -28.79 24.15 -15.83
CA ILE A 178 -30.16 24.49 -16.26
C ILE A 178 -30.61 25.81 -15.62
N LEU A 179 -30.34 26.01 -14.33
CA LEU A 179 -30.70 27.25 -13.63
C LEU A 179 -29.98 28.47 -14.23
N VAL A 180 -28.70 28.35 -14.56
CA VAL A 180 -27.94 29.43 -15.22
C VAL A 180 -28.52 29.76 -16.60
N LEU A 181 -28.90 28.75 -17.39
CA LEU A 181 -29.54 28.95 -18.69
C LEU A 181 -30.91 29.63 -18.56
N LEU A 182 -31.73 29.22 -17.58
CA LEU A 182 -33.04 29.82 -17.33
C LEU A 182 -32.91 31.28 -16.88
N ILE A 183 -32.00 31.58 -15.95
CA ILE A 183 -31.74 32.95 -15.49
C ILE A 183 -31.23 33.80 -16.66
N GLY A 184 -30.29 33.29 -17.45
CA GLY A 184 -29.80 33.96 -18.66
C GLY A 184 -30.91 34.25 -19.67
N PHE A 185 -31.81 33.29 -19.90
CA PHE A 185 -32.96 33.45 -20.79
C PHE A 185 -33.96 34.49 -20.29
N ILE A 186 -34.26 34.51 -18.98
CA ILE A 186 -35.15 35.51 -18.36
C ILE A 186 -34.57 36.92 -18.48
N VAL A 187 -33.27 37.09 -18.19
CA VAL A 187 -32.58 38.38 -18.32
C VAL A 187 -32.56 38.85 -19.77
N TRP A 188 -32.28 37.95 -20.72
CA TRP A 188 -32.29 38.26 -22.15
C TRP A 188 -33.68 38.71 -22.63
N LYS A 189 -34.75 38.02 -22.21
CA LYS A 189 -36.13 38.41 -22.53
C LYS A 189 -36.49 39.78 -21.94
N HIS A 190 -36.07 40.08 -20.72
CA HIS A 190 -36.33 41.37 -20.07
C HIS A 190 -35.57 42.54 -20.72
N GLN A 191 -34.35 42.31 -21.25
CA GLN A 191 -33.60 43.32 -21.98
C GLN A 191 -34.10 43.53 -23.42
N SER A 192 -34.53 42.46 -24.12
CA SER A 192 -35.13 42.58 -25.45
C SER A 192 -36.51 43.26 -25.44
N GLY A 193 -37.27 43.13 -24.34
CA GLY A 193 -38.52 43.86 -24.15
C GLY A 193 -38.39 45.37 -23.94
N LYS A 194 -37.17 45.91 -23.70
CA LYS A 194 -36.94 47.36 -23.52
C LYS A 194 -36.44 48.09 -24.78
N LYS A 195 -36.17 47.40 -25.90
CA LYS A 195 -35.65 48.00 -27.15
C LYS A 195 -36.74 48.41 -28.17
N GLN A 196 -37.91 48.88 -27.73
CA GLN A 196 -38.95 49.44 -28.62
C GLN A 196 -39.45 50.84 -28.20
N ASN A 197 -38.61 51.68 -27.58
CA ASN A 197 -39.00 53.08 -27.36
C ASN A 197 -37.81 54.05 -27.39
N TYR A 198 -37.35 54.39 -28.59
CA TYR A 198 -36.64 55.65 -28.85
C TYR A 198 -37.26 56.31 -30.07
N GLY A 199 -38.30 57.10 -29.80
CA GLY A 199 -38.91 58.02 -30.75
C GLY A 199 -37.97 59.18 -31.08
N TYR A 200 -37.91 59.50 -32.37
CA TYR A 200 -37.24 60.65 -32.97
C TYR A 200 -37.91 61.95 -32.53
N SER A 201 -37.15 62.97 -32.13
CA SER A 201 -37.59 64.37 -32.10
C SER A 201 -36.44 65.35 -32.28
N ARG A 202 -36.64 66.21 -33.29
CA ARG A 202 -35.80 67.29 -33.81
C ARG A 202 -35.90 68.54 -32.92
N PRO A 203 -34.84 69.35 -32.76
CA PRO A 203 -35.02 70.77 -32.47
C PRO A 203 -34.67 71.64 -33.68
N ALA A 204 -35.57 72.55 -34.00
CA ALA A 204 -35.36 73.70 -34.85
C ALA A 204 -34.53 74.77 -34.10
N GLY A 205 -33.72 75.53 -34.84
CA GLY A 205 -32.85 76.56 -34.27
C GLY A 205 -33.52 77.91 -34.01
N LYS A 206 -32.79 78.80 -33.33
CA LYS A 206 -32.41 80.16 -33.78
C LYS A 206 -31.52 80.86 -32.74
N ASP A 207 -30.39 81.33 -33.26
CA ASP A 207 -29.69 82.63 -33.13
C ASP A 207 -29.47 83.33 -31.79
N VAL A 208 -28.19 83.72 -31.60
CA VAL A 208 -27.57 84.92 -30.98
C VAL A 208 -26.21 84.41 -30.47
N GLY A 209 -25.02 84.83 -30.90
CA GLY A 209 -24.52 86.05 -31.52
C GLY A 209 -23.20 86.40 -30.80
N THR A 210 -22.23 86.95 -31.53
CA THR A 210 -21.08 87.77 -31.05
C THR A 210 -19.68 87.12 -30.94
N ASN A 211 -18.91 87.30 -32.02
CA ASN A 211 -17.56 87.91 -32.18
C ASN A 211 -16.28 87.34 -31.53
N GLY A 212 -15.20 87.39 -32.34
CA GLY A 212 -13.79 87.55 -31.92
C GLY A 212 -12.89 86.38 -32.35
N SER A 213 -12.36 86.37 -33.57
CA SER A 213 -11.11 87.02 -34.02
C SER A 213 -9.82 86.31 -33.57
N THR A 214 -9.01 86.03 -34.60
CA THR A 214 -7.53 86.06 -34.68
C THR A 214 -6.70 84.87 -34.17
N THR A 215 -6.03 84.26 -35.17
CA THR A 215 -4.59 83.89 -35.28
C THR A 215 -4.09 82.80 -34.35
N GLY A 216 -3.51 81.69 -34.82
CA GLY A 216 -2.47 81.61 -35.84
C GLY A 216 -1.12 81.40 -35.14
N THR A 217 -0.48 80.27 -35.35
CA THR A 217 0.99 80.09 -35.30
C THR A 217 1.30 78.67 -35.74
N GLU A 218 2.45 78.57 -36.42
CA GLU A 218 3.03 77.45 -37.18
C GLU A 218 3.27 76.18 -36.38
#